data_AF-A0A257ARP3-F1
#
_entry.id   AF-A0A257ARP3-F1
#
_cell.length_a   1.000
_cell.length_b   1.000
_cell.length_c   1.000
_cell.angle_alpha   90.00
_cell.angle_beta   90.00
_cell.angle_gamma   90.00
#
_symmetry.space_group_name_H-M   'P 1'
#
loop_
_entity.id
_entity.type
_entity.pdbx_description
1 polymer ?
#
loop_
_entity_poly.entity_id
_entity_poly.type
_entity_poly.pdbx_seq_one_letter_code
_entity_poly.pdbx_strand_id
1 'polypeptide(L)'
;MYVSGDVGEIVIGCGGWQYFIIPNMDPLKAYSTAFRFVEVNSTFYKIPPMDLVRSWRRRVPRDFEFSVRLSRLISHVEKMNPTERAVKV
;
A
#
# COMPACT_ATOMS: atom_id res chain seq x y z
N MET A 1 -21.36 27.41 -20.14
CA MET A 1 -20.52 26.27 -20.59
C MET A 1 -19.56 25.94 -19.47
N TYR A 2 -19.76 24.82 -18.77
CA TYR A 2 -18.73 24.31 -17.85
C TYR A 2 -17.78 23.45 -18.68
N VAL A 3 -16.51 23.82 -18.68
CA VAL A 3 -15.44 22.93 -19.17
C VAL A 3 -15.30 21.86 -18.09
N SER A 4 -15.72 20.63 -18.38
CA SER A 4 -15.29 19.49 -17.58
C SER A 4 -13.78 19.37 -17.78
N GLY A 5 -12.99 19.97 -16.88
CA GLY A 5 -11.57 19.66 -16.83
C GLY A 5 -11.41 18.15 -16.67
N ASP A 6 -10.39 17.58 -17.32
CA ASP A 6 -10.06 16.16 -17.19
C ASP A 6 -9.86 15.83 -15.71
N VAL A 7 -10.89 15.29 -15.09
CA VAL A 7 -10.78 14.67 -13.76
C VAL A 7 -9.94 13.41 -13.99
N GLY A 8 -8.73 13.42 -13.44
CA GLY A 8 -7.84 12.25 -13.48
C GLY A 8 -8.54 10.98 -12.95
N GLU A 9 -7.95 9.82 -13.21
CA GLU A 9 -8.52 8.55 -12.77
C GLU A 9 -8.66 8.53 -11.23
N ILE A 10 -9.86 8.20 -10.76
CA ILE A 10 -10.16 8.00 -9.33
C ILE A 10 -10.09 6.51 -9.04
N VAL A 11 -9.16 6.10 -8.18
CA VAL A 11 -9.05 4.74 -7.66
C VAL A 11 -9.51 4.68 -6.20
N ILE A 12 -10.29 3.65 -5.86
CA ILE A 12 -10.87 3.47 -4.52
C ILE A 12 -10.31 2.19 -3.90
N GLY A 13 -10.00 2.25 -2.60
CA GLY A 13 -9.51 1.13 -1.81
C GLY A 13 -9.54 1.41 -0.31
N CYS A 14 -8.85 0.57 0.46
CA CYS A 14 -8.90 0.55 1.92
C CYS A 14 -7.49 0.55 2.54
N GLY A 15 -7.43 0.85 3.84
CA GLY A 15 -6.22 0.77 4.68
C GLY A 15 -5.84 -0.67 5.06
N GLY A 16 -5.64 -1.54 4.08
CA GLY A 16 -5.26 -2.94 4.27
C GLY A 16 -6.33 -3.94 3.80
N TRP A 17 -5.96 -5.22 3.80
CA TRP A 17 -6.76 -6.32 3.25
C TRP A 17 -6.98 -7.49 4.22
N GLN A 18 -6.45 -7.43 5.45
CA GLN A 18 -6.44 -8.58 6.37
C GLN A 18 -7.85 -9.06 6.78
N TYR A 19 -8.83 -8.17 6.75
CA TYR A 19 -10.23 -8.47 7.08
C TYR A 19 -11.07 -8.89 5.88
N PHE A 20 -10.50 -8.88 4.67
CA PHE A 20 -11.17 -9.30 3.44
C PHE A 20 -11.04 -10.81 3.26
N ILE A 21 -11.75 -11.55 4.12
CA ILE A 21 -11.62 -13.00 4.24
C ILE A 21 -12.69 -13.67 3.39
N ILE A 22 -12.24 -14.38 2.33
CA ILE A 22 -13.07 -15.30 1.55
C ILE A 22 -12.55 -16.72 1.82
N PRO A 23 -13.41 -17.69 2.21
CA PRO A 23 -12.98 -19.06 2.45
C PRO A 23 -12.18 -19.65 1.29
N ASN A 24 -11.07 -20.32 1.59
CA ASN A 24 -10.16 -20.95 0.62
C ASN A 24 -9.49 -19.98 -0.37
N MET A 25 -9.42 -18.68 -0.05
CA MET A 25 -8.75 -17.69 -0.88
C MET A 25 -7.72 -16.89 -0.07
N ASP A 26 -6.58 -16.57 -0.68
CA ASP A 26 -5.63 -15.62 -0.12
C ASP A 26 -6.31 -14.25 0.04
N PRO A 27 -6.27 -13.61 1.23
CA PRO A 27 -7.00 -12.37 1.47
C PRO A 27 -6.61 -11.21 0.54
N LEU A 28 -5.33 -11.10 0.13
CA LEU A 28 -4.90 -10.06 -0.80
C LEU A 28 -5.43 -10.34 -2.21
N LYS A 29 -5.38 -11.61 -2.64
CA LYS A 29 -5.96 -12.02 -3.92
C LYS A 29 -7.46 -11.77 -3.94
N ALA A 30 -8.18 -12.14 -2.87
CA ALA A 30 -9.60 -11.88 -2.70
C ALA A 30 -9.91 -10.37 -2.74
N TYR A 31 -9.14 -9.57 -1.99
CA TYR A 31 -9.30 -8.12 -1.97
C TYR A 31 -9.12 -7.50 -3.37
N SER A 32 -8.16 -8.00 -4.15
CA SER A 32 -7.89 -7.50 -5.51
C SER A 32 -8.97 -7.81 -6.54
N THR A 33 -9.97 -8.64 -6.21
CA THR A 33 -11.15 -8.82 -7.08
C THR A 33 -12.23 -7.78 -6.83
N ALA A 34 -12.15 -7.03 -5.73
CA ALA A 34 -13.14 -6.01 -5.35
C ALA A 34 -12.59 -4.58 -5.52
N PHE A 35 -11.30 -4.37 -5.27
CA PHE A 35 -10.65 -3.06 -5.36
C PHE A 35 -9.40 -3.12 -6.23
N ARG A 36 -9.01 -1.98 -6.82
CA ARG A 36 -7.78 -1.82 -7.63
C ARG A 36 -6.64 -1.15 -6.84
N PHE A 37 -6.87 -0.78 -5.58
CA PHE A 37 -5.93 -0.02 -4.78
C PHE A 37 -5.95 -0.47 -3.31
N VAL A 38 -4.80 -0.43 -2.64
CA VAL A 38 -4.74 -0.61 -1.17
C VAL A 38 -3.63 0.23 -0.53
N GLU A 39 -3.89 0.75 0.67
CA GLU A 39 -2.87 1.37 1.51
C GLU A 39 -2.27 0.32 2.47
N VAL A 40 -0.96 0.12 2.38
CA VAL A 40 -0.19 -0.76 3.28
C VAL A 40 0.21 0.02 4.53
N ASN A 41 -0.44 -0.29 5.66
CA ASN A 41 -0.13 0.34 6.95
C ASN A 41 0.98 -0.36 7.75
N SER A 42 1.28 -1.64 7.47
CA SER A 42 2.29 -2.40 8.22
C SER A 42 3.70 -1.82 8.10
N THR A 43 4.01 -1.18 6.96
CA THR A 43 5.29 -0.50 6.70
C THR A 43 5.54 0.70 7.63
N PHE A 44 4.48 1.27 8.22
CA PHE A 44 4.61 2.31 9.25
C PHE A 44 5.37 1.78 10.48
N TYR A 45 5.18 0.50 10.83
CA TYR A 45 5.79 -0.08 12.03
C TYR A 45 7.08 -0.81 11.74
N LYS A 46 7.18 -1.47 10.59
CA LYS A 46 8.34 -2.29 10.22
C LYS A 46 8.49 -2.35 8.70
N ILE A 47 9.71 -2.13 8.22
CA ILE A 47 10.03 -2.38 6.82
C ILE A 47 10.02 -3.90 6.55
N PRO A 48 9.18 -4.37 5.62
CA PRO A 48 9.13 -5.79 5.26
C PRO A 48 10.37 -6.19 4.46
N PRO A 49 10.79 -7.46 4.52
CA PRO A 49 11.78 -7.97 3.58
C PRO A 49 11.26 -7.87 2.13
N MET A 50 12.16 -7.61 1.18
CA MET A 50 11.79 -7.42 -0.23
C MET A 50 11.03 -8.60 -0.83
N ASP A 51 11.30 -9.83 -0.39
CA ASP A 51 10.59 -11.02 -0.88
C ASP A 51 9.09 -11.01 -0.52
N LEU A 52 8.74 -10.44 0.64
CA LEU A 52 7.35 -10.27 1.04
C LEU A 52 6.66 -9.22 0.15
N VAL A 53 7.33 -8.11 -0.13
CA VAL A 53 6.83 -7.05 -1.03
C VAL A 53 6.63 -7.60 -2.45
N ARG A 54 7.61 -8.35 -2.97
CA ARG A 54 7.51 -9.04 -4.26
C ARG A 54 6.37 -10.06 -4.27
N SER A 55 6.12 -10.74 -3.15
CA SER A 55 4.99 -11.65 -3.00
C SER A 55 3.63 -10.94 -3.04
N TRP A 56 3.49 -9.74 -2.46
CA TRP A 56 2.28 -8.92 -2.63
C TRP A 56 2.01 -8.63 -4.09
N ARG A 57 3.02 -8.12 -4.81
CA ARG A 57 2.91 -7.76 -6.23
C ARG A 57 2.49 -8.93 -7.12
N ARG A 58 3.00 -10.14 -6.85
CA ARG A 58 2.68 -11.36 -7.64
C ARG A 58 1.24 -11.86 -7.44
N ARG A 59 0.56 -11.47 -6.36
CA ARG A 59 -0.78 -11.98 -6.01
C ARG A 59 -1.94 -11.20 -6.64
N VAL A 60 -1.67 -10.05 -7.24
CA VAL A 60 -2.68 -9.09 -7.70
C VAL A 60 -2.51 -8.73 -9.19
N PRO A 61 -3.58 -8.30 -9.90
CA PRO A 61 -3.53 -7.89 -11.31
C PRO A 61 -2.52 -6.78 -11.57
N ARG A 62 -1.92 -6.70 -12.76
CA ARG A 62 -0.82 -5.77 -13.09
C ARG A 62 -1.13 -4.31 -12.77
N ASP A 63 -2.38 -3.89 -12.97
CA ASP A 63 -2.89 -2.53 -12.78
C ASP A 63 -3.35 -2.25 -11.34
N PHE A 64 -3.25 -3.22 -10.42
CA PHE A 64 -3.52 -3.00 -9.01
C PHE A 64 -2.42 -2.13 -8.39
N GLU A 65 -2.79 -1.09 -7.66
CA GLU A 65 -1.89 -0.13 -7.05
C GLU A 65 -1.74 -0.32 -5.54
N PHE A 66 -0.57 0.00 -5.03
CA PHE A 66 -0.27 0.03 -3.60
C PHE A 66 0.23 1.42 -3.23
N SER A 67 -0.35 2.02 -2.20
CA SER A 67 0.37 3.02 -1.42
C SER A 67 1.01 2.33 -0.21
N VAL A 68 2.18 2.81 0.21
CA VAL A 68 2.85 2.32 1.42
C VAL A 68 3.01 3.46 2.40
N ARG A 69 2.68 3.22 3.66
CA ARG A 69 2.84 4.24 4.69
C ARG A 69 4.30 4.37 5.07
N LEU A 70 4.82 5.59 5.05
CA LEU A 70 6.21 5.87 5.43
C LEU A 70 6.50 5.37 6.85
N SER A 71 7.67 4.78 7.08
CA SER A 71 8.08 4.29 8.39
C SER A 71 7.89 5.33 9.51
N ARG A 72 7.41 4.90 10.67
CA ARG A 72 7.28 5.71 11.89
C ARG A 72 8.63 6.23 12.37
N LEU A 73 9.70 5.45 12.16
CA LEU A 73 11.07 5.90 12.46
C LEU A 73 11.37 7.17 11.65
N ILE A 74 11.12 7.16 10.34
CA ILE A 74 11.41 8.30 9.47
C ILE A 74 10.48 9.49 9.79
N SER A 75 9.17 9.25 9.82
CA SER A 75 8.18 10.34 9.91
C SER A 75 8.00 10.93 11.31
N HIS A 76 8.04 10.12 12.38
CA HIS A 76 7.70 10.55 13.73
C HIS A 76 8.90 10.65 14.66
N VAL A 77 9.84 9.70 14.58
CA VAL A 77 11.02 9.66 15.46
C VAL A 77 12.09 10.62 14.96
N GLU A 78 12.51 10.45 13.70
CA GLU A 78 13.54 11.28 13.05
C GLU A 78 12.94 12.55 12.40
N LYS A 79 11.60 12.67 12.36
CA LYS A 79 10.84 13.83 11.88
C LYS A 79 11.28 14.32 10.49
N MET A 80 11.46 13.39 9.57
CA MET A 80 11.91 13.63 8.19
C MET A 80 13.31 14.25 8.06
N ASN A 81 14.13 14.21 9.13
CA ASN A 81 15.53 14.62 9.05
C ASN A 81 16.40 13.47 8.50
N PRO A 82 17.43 13.79 7.68
CA PRO A 82 18.30 12.78 7.07
C PRO A 82 19.36 12.26 8.07
N THR A 83 18.92 11.60 9.13
CA THR A 83 19.82 10.98 10.12
C THR A 83 20.32 9.63 9.63
N GLU A 84 21.44 9.17 10.18
CA GLU A 84 22.03 7.86 9.81
C GLU A 84 21.03 6.71 9.99
N ARG A 85 20.16 6.79 11.01
CA ARG A 85 19.10 5.80 11.24
C ARG A 85 18.01 5.86 10.19
N ALA A 86 17.60 7.07 9.75
CA ALA A 86 16.57 7.26 8.73
C ALA A 86 17.02 6.80 7.34
N VAL A 87 18.32 6.92 7.03
CA VAL A 87 18.90 6.53 5.73
C VAL A 87 19.13 5.02 5.61
N LYS A 88 19.32 4.32 6.72
CA LYS A 88 19.60 2.86 6.76
C LYS A 88 18.35 1.99 6.90
N VAL A 89 17.15 2.59 6.84
CA VAL A 89 15.85 1.90 6.97
C VAL A 89 15.54 1.05 5.75
#